data_AF-A0A7D5M5B3-F1
#
_entry.id   AF-A0A7D5M5B3-F1
#
_cell.length_a   1.000
_cell.length_b   1.000
_cell.length_c   1.000
_cell.angle_alpha   90.00
_cell.angle_beta   90.00
_cell.angle_gamma   90.00
#
_symmetry.space_group_name_H-M   'P 1'
#
loop_
_entity.id
_entity.type
_entity.pdbx_description
1 polymer ?
#
loop_
_entity_poly.entity_id
_entity_poly.type
_entity_poly.pdbx_seq_one_letter_code
_entity_poly.pdbx_strand_id
1 'polypeptide(L)'
;MNKIALVILSIIILGSSPLAFADSDKDSKLEFAGTLEETLGHFWALEMNLDENNSELALVHATHPIAELFETMSVHLEDNPEFKAKLEQTLLELKDKASTKVSRSIAQSAIEDAKDIIQEARDIVVGDELSNDPSFKAQLINGLLETSKVEYKEAIDDGDIVEMAEFQDGSAFIWRSQQIFEEVRNDIENSGDVDDTYGEIWFAYDQRADPSEVIQLVDAIIEEFEILSGMESTDSKHMEEVFGSDSSIIVELDETLSMDTNDPNKIDGTTLAPLKQISEGVQPESVQCKESLELIFKYSGEPACVKASSVKKLVNWGWTQ
;
A
#
# COMPACT_ATOMS: atom_id res chain seq x y z
N MET A 1 6.50 -77.40 -19.82
CA MET A 1 6.20 -76.06 -20.38
C MET A 1 5.32 -75.33 -19.37
N ASN A 2 5.87 -74.37 -18.62
CA ASN A 2 5.07 -73.38 -17.90
C ASN A 2 5.85 -72.06 -17.92
N LYS A 3 5.22 -71.05 -18.51
CA LYS A 3 5.81 -69.75 -18.82
C LYS A 3 5.92 -68.94 -17.52
N ILE A 4 7.12 -68.42 -17.24
CA ILE A 4 7.34 -67.40 -16.23
C ILE A 4 6.76 -66.10 -16.79
N ALA A 5 5.67 -65.62 -16.20
CA ALA A 5 5.12 -64.30 -16.49
C ALA A 5 5.95 -63.26 -15.73
N LEU A 6 6.73 -62.48 -16.47
CA LEU A 6 7.45 -61.32 -15.97
C LEU A 6 6.42 -60.20 -15.78
N VAL A 7 6.06 -59.89 -14.53
CA VAL A 7 5.25 -58.70 -14.22
C VAL A 7 6.19 -57.51 -14.18
N ILE A 8 6.13 -56.67 -15.20
CA ILE A 8 6.79 -55.36 -15.23
C ILE A 8 5.96 -54.44 -14.34
N LEU A 9 6.50 -54.10 -13.16
CA LEU A 9 5.93 -53.11 -12.27
C LEU A 9 6.27 -51.72 -12.84
N SER A 10 5.32 -51.12 -13.55
CA SER A 10 5.41 -49.71 -13.97
C SER A 10 5.33 -48.83 -12.73
N ILE A 11 6.47 -48.27 -12.32
CA ILE A 11 6.52 -47.21 -11.31
C ILE A 11 5.97 -45.95 -11.97
N ILE A 12 4.69 -45.66 -11.72
CA ILE A 12 4.12 -44.33 -11.97
C ILE A 12 4.71 -43.43 -10.89
N ILE A 13 5.72 -42.64 -11.26
CA ILE A 13 6.17 -41.51 -10.45
C ILE A 13 5.05 -40.48 -10.52
N LEU A 14 4.18 -40.47 -9.51
CA LEU A 14 3.29 -39.35 -9.23
C LEU A 14 4.19 -38.17 -8.87
N GLY A 15 4.54 -37.36 -9.87
CA GLY A 15 5.20 -36.08 -9.65
C GLY A 15 4.26 -35.21 -8.83
N SER A 16 4.75 -34.74 -7.68
CA SER A 16 4.08 -33.77 -6.83
C SER A 16 3.89 -32.47 -7.61
N SER A 17 2.62 -32.21 -7.92
CA SER A 17 1.90 -30.96 -8.21
C SER A 17 2.67 -29.71 -8.70
N PRO A 18 2.61 -29.35 -10.00
CA PRO A 18 3.01 -28.02 -10.50
C PRO A 18 2.07 -26.87 -10.05
N LEU A 19 0.90 -27.17 -9.49
CA LEU A 19 -0.11 -26.16 -9.12
C LEU A 19 0.30 -25.28 -7.93
N ALA A 20 0.87 -25.87 -6.86
CA ALA A 20 1.24 -25.11 -5.66
C ALA A 20 2.43 -24.15 -5.88
N PHE A 21 3.33 -24.49 -6.83
CA PHE A 21 4.42 -23.60 -7.21
C PHE A 21 3.95 -22.44 -8.10
N ALA A 22 2.89 -22.65 -8.89
CA ALA A 22 2.32 -21.61 -9.74
C ALA A 22 1.56 -20.54 -8.92
N ASP A 23 0.86 -20.95 -7.86
CA ASP A 23 0.24 -20.00 -6.91
C ASP A 23 1.30 -19.15 -6.20
N SER A 24 2.35 -19.79 -5.66
CA SER A 24 3.40 -19.07 -4.92
C SER A 24 4.16 -18.06 -5.79
N ASP A 25 4.38 -18.35 -7.07
CA ASP A 25 4.99 -17.41 -8.02
C ASP A 25 4.03 -16.25 -8.37
N LYS A 26 2.73 -16.55 -8.53
CA LYS A 26 1.70 -15.54 -8.80
C LYS A 26 1.55 -14.58 -7.62
N ASP A 27 1.49 -15.09 -6.39
CA ASP A 27 1.38 -14.28 -5.16
C ASP A 27 2.59 -13.38 -4.98
N SER A 28 3.80 -13.90 -5.23
CA SER A 28 5.04 -13.11 -5.22
C SER A 28 4.99 -11.97 -6.24
N LYS A 29 4.52 -12.24 -7.46
CA LYS A 29 4.36 -11.22 -8.50
C LYS A 29 3.26 -10.22 -8.19
N LEU A 30 2.19 -10.65 -7.52
CA LEU A 30 1.12 -9.79 -7.05
C LEU A 30 1.62 -8.81 -6.00
N GLU A 31 2.36 -9.30 -4.99
CA GLU A 31 2.99 -8.43 -3.97
C GLU A 31 3.89 -7.39 -4.63
N PHE A 32 4.77 -7.83 -5.54
CA PHE A 32 5.62 -6.91 -6.28
C PHE A 32 4.82 -5.87 -7.06
N ALA A 33 3.88 -6.32 -7.88
CA ALA A 33 3.06 -5.44 -8.71
C ALA A 33 2.23 -4.46 -7.87
N GLY A 34 1.71 -4.87 -6.71
CA GLY A 34 1.00 -4.00 -5.77
C GLY A 34 1.85 -2.81 -5.33
N THR A 35 3.11 -3.06 -4.92
CA THR A 35 4.02 -1.97 -4.54
C THR A 35 4.34 -1.01 -5.69
N LEU A 36 4.35 -1.50 -6.94
CA LEU A 36 4.51 -0.65 -8.12
C LEU A 36 3.29 0.26 -8.31
N GLU A 37 2.08 -0.27 -8.10
CA GLU A 37 0.85 0.51 -8.21
C GLU A 37 0.72 1.57 -7.11
N GLU A 38 1.07 1.25 -5.86
CA GLU A 38 1.13 2.22 -4.76
C GLU A 38 2.16 3.33 -5.08
N THR A 39 3.31 2.98 -5.65
CA THR A 39 4.30 3.98 -6.10
C THR A 39 3.73 4.92 -7.17
N LEU A 40 2.93 4.42 -8.10
CA LEU A 40 2.25 5.25 -9.10
C LEU A 40 1.18 6.15 -8.46
N GLY A 41 0.53 5.69 -7.38
CA GLY A 41 -0.33 6.52 -6.53
C GLY A 41 0.43 7.71 -5.93
N HIS A 42 1.55 7.47 -5.26
CA HIS A 42 2.37 8.56 -4.72
C HIS A 42 2.88 9.54 -5.80
N PHE A 43 3.19 9.06 -7.01
CA PHE A 43 3.56 9.95 -8.10
C PHE A 43 2.43 10.90 -8.51
N TRP A 44 1.18 10.44 -8.47
CA TRP A 44 0.03 11.31 -8.69
C TRP A 44 -0.13 12.35 -7.56
N ALA A 45 0.02 11.94 -6.30
CA ALA A 45 0.01 12.86 -5.16
C ALA A 45 1.14 13.90 -5.21
N LEU A 46 2.33 13.48 -5.64
CA LEU A 46 3.47 14.35 -5.92
C LEU A 46 3.13 15.39 -7.00
N GLU A 47 2.55 14.96 -8.13
CA GLU A 47 2.16 15.87 -9.22
C GLU A 47 1.18 16.94 -8.75
N MET A 48 0.16 16.55 -7.97
CA MET A 48 -0.81 17.50 -7.39
C MET A 48 -0.12 18.53 -6.49
N ASN A 49 0.74 18.09 -5.58
CA ASN A 49 1.42 19.01 -4.66
C ASN A 49 2.42 19.93 -5.37
N LEU A 50 3.03 19.49 -6.47
CA LEU A 50 3.84 20.36 -7.33
C LEU A 50 2.99 21.42 -8.03
N ASP A 51 1.79 21.06 -8.49
CA ASP A 51 0.86 22.00 -9.13
C ASP A 51 0.30 23.03 -8.13
N GLU A 52 0.10 22.64 -6.88
CA GLU A 52 -0.29 23.52 -5.77
C GLU A 52 0.89 24.30 -5.15
N ASN A 53 2.12 24.06 -5.63
CA ASN A 53 3.35 24.60 -5.07
C ASN A 53 3.53 24.29 -3.56
N ASN A 54 3.01 23.14 -3.12
CA ASN A 54 3.18 22.60 -1.78
C ASN A 54 4.47 21.79 -1.69
N SER A 55 5.56 22.44 -1.29
CA SER A 55 6.89 21.82 -1.27
C SER A 55 7.05 20.71 -0.24
N GLU A 56 6.30 20.79 0.85
CA GLU A 56 6.42 19.86 1.97
C GLU A 56 5.79 18.51 1.61
N LEU A 57 4.52 18.52 1.20
CA LEU A 57 3.83 17.30 0.77
C LEU A 57 4.40 16.74 -0.55
N ALA A 58 4.88 17.61 -1.46
CA ALA A 58 5.62 17.12 -2.63
C ALA A 58 6.88 16.34 -2.21
N LEU A 59 7.62 16.80 -1.20
CA LEU A 59 8.78 16.07 -0.71
C LEU A 59 8.37 14.73 -0.08
N VAL A 60 7.30 14.72 0.73
CA VAL A 60 6.76 13.53 1.39
C VAL A 60 6.45 12.44 0.35
N HIS A 61 5.59 12.75 -0.62
CA HIS A 61 5.17 11.82 -1.68
C HIS A 61 6.32 11.39 -2.61
N ALA A 62 7.29 12.26 -2.86
CA ALA A 62 8.50 11.87 -3.59
C ALA A 62 9.36 10.85 -2.84
N THR A 63 9.18 10.70 -1.52
CA THR A 63 10.02 9.87 -0.65
C THR A 63 9.35 8.64 -0.07
N HIS A 64 8.02 8.57 0.00
CA HIS A 64 7.30 7.37 0.45
C HIS A 64 7.72 6.10 -0.33
N PRO A 65 7.77 6.08 -1.68
CA PRO A 65 8.18 4.89 -2.42
C PRO A 65 9.55 4.33 -2.03
N ILE A 66 10.54 5.20 -1.80
CA ILE A 66 11.89 4.76 -1.43
C ILE A 66 12.01 4.40 0.06
N ALA A 67 11.19 5.02 0.92
CA ALA A 67 11.21 4.80 2.37
C ALA A 67 10.45 3.54 2.80
N GLU A 68 9.33 3.25 2.15
CA GLU A 68 8.36 2.25 2.59
C GLU A 68 8.27 1.06 1.63
N LEU A 69 8.22 1.32 0.32
CA LEU A 69 7.91 0.29 -0.69
C LEU A 69 9.15 -0.39 -1.27
N PHE A 70 10.27 0.34 -1.36
CA PHE A 70 11.47 -0.14 -2.05
C PHE A 70 12.05 -1.43 -1.44
N GLU A 71 11.98 -1.63 -0.12
CA GLU A 71 12.51 -2.85 0.49
C GLU A 71 11.76 -4.09 -0.04
N THR A 72 10.43 -4.03 -0.11
CA THR A 72 9.60 -5.09 -0.70
C THR A 72 9.94 -5.30 -2.18
N MET A 73 9.99 -4.22 -2.98
CA MET A 73 10.39 -4.30 -4.39
C MET A 73 11.77 -4.95 -4.59
N SER A 74 12.71 -4.64 -3.68
CA SER A 74 14.10 -5.04 -3.79
C SER A 74 14.30 -6.56 -3.71
N VAL A 75 13.42 -7.26 -2.98
CA VAL A 75 13.41 -8.72 -2.84
C VAL A 75 13.11 -9.38 -4.18
N HIS A 76 12.15 -8.84 -4.94
CA HIS A 76 11.75 -9.38 -6.25
C HIS A 76 12.74 -9.06 -7.38
N LEU A 77 13.72 -8.18 -7.12
CA LEU A 77 14.73 -7.75 -8.09
C LEU A 77 16.13 -8.31 -7.78
N GLU A 78 16.27 -9.32 -6.91
CA GLU A 78 17.56 -9.91 -6.56
C GLU A 78 18.32 -10.48 -7.76
N ASP A 79 17.60 -11.07 -8.72
CA ASP A 79 18.17 -11.60 -9.97
C ASP A 79 18.53 -10.50 -10.98
N ASN A 80 18.16 -9.23 -10.71
CA ASN A 80 18.38 -8.07 -11.57
C ASN A 80 19.08 -6.92 -10.81
N PRO A 81 20.30 -7.14 -10.26
CA PRO A 81 20.92 -6.21 -9.32
C PRO A 81 21.27 -4.84 -9.93
N GLU A 82 21.60 -4.78 -11.23
CA GLU A 82 21.84 -3.50 -11.91
C GLU A 82 20.55 -2.68 -12.05
N PHE A 83 19.44 -3.35 -12.39
CA PHE A 83 18.13 -2.71 -12.48
C PHE A 83 17.61 -2.31 -11.09
N LYS A 84 17.82 -3.15 -10.06
CA LYS A 84 17.53 -2.81 -8.67
C LYS A 84 18.20 -1.51 -8.23
N ALA A 85 19.50 -1.36 -8.52
CA ALA A 85 20.24 -0.14 -8.21
C ALA A 85 19.75 1.07 -9.04
N LYS A 86 19.34 0.85 -10.30
CA LYS A 86 18.72 1.87 -11.14
C LYS A 86 17.40 2.37 -10.54
N LEU A 87 16.52 1.46 -10.13
CA LEU A 87 15.26 1.79 -9.46
C LEU A 87 15.50 2.56 -8.16
N GLU A 88 16.40 2.07 -7.29
CA GLU A 88 16.76 2.75 -6.03
C GLU A 88 17.21 4.18 -6.27
N GLN A 89 18.13 4.37 -7.23
CA GLN A 89 18.66 5.68 -7.57
C GLN A 89 17.59 6.60 -8.13
N THR A 90 16.72 6.09 -9.02
CA THR A 90 15.61 6.87 -9.59
C THR A 90 14.68 7.38 -8.51
N LEU A 91 14.21 6.50 -7.61
CA LEU A 91 13.30 6.89 -6.52
C LEU A 91 13.99 7.86 -5.55
N LEU A 92 15.26 7.64 -5.21
CA LEU A 92 16.03 8.53 -4.34
C LEU A 92 16.20 9.95 -4.93
N GLU A 93 16.40 10.05 -6.24
CA GLU A 93 16.61 11.34 -6.91
C GLU A 93 15.34 12.17 -7.07
N LEU A 94 14.14 11.58 -6.95
CA LEU A 94 12.87 12.28 -7.10
C LEU A 94 12.71 13.43 -6.09
N LYS A 95 13.15 13.25 -4.84
CA LYS A 95 13.09 14.31 -3.82
C LYS A 95 13.76 15.63 -4.24
N ASP A 96 14.79 15.54 -5.09
CA ASP A 96 15.56 16.68 -5.58
C ASP A 96 15.04 17.14 -6.95
N LYS A 97 14.82 16.18 -7.85
CA LYS A 97 14.46 16.42 -9.26
C LYS A 97 12.98 16.74 -9.47
N ALA A 98 12.10 16.28 -8.59
CA ALA A 98 10.67 16.52 -8.60
C ALA A 98 10.27 17.37 -7.38
N SER A 99 10.85 18.56 -7.26
CA SER A 99 10.59 19.49 -6.17
C SER A 99 10.15 20.87 -6.66
N THR A 100 9.54 21.67 -5.80
CA THR A 100 9.15 23.06 -6.13
C THR A 100 10.36 24.01 -6.33
N LYS A 101 11.59 23.52 -6.09
CA LYS A 101 12.83 24.28 -6.30
C LYS A 101 13.31 24.22 -7.76
N VAL A 102 12.77 23.30 -8.56
CA VAL A 102 13.03 23.19 -10.00
C VAL A 102 11.81 23.66 -10.80
N SER A 103 11.94 23.83 -12.12
CA SER A 103 10.76 24.14 -12.93
C SER A 103 9.82 22.94 -12.99
N ARG A 104 8.51 23.20 -13.07
CA ARG A 104 7.48 22.15 -13.20
C ARG A 104 7.74 21.19 -14.35
N SER A 105 8.32 21.67 -15.46
CA SER A 105 8.71 20.85 -16.61
C SER A 105 9.87 19.89 -16.32
N ILE A 106 10.85 20.31 -15.50
CA ILE A 106 11.96 19.45 -15.08
C ILE A 106 11.43 18.39 -14.11
N ALA A 107 10.59 18.81 -13.16
CA ALA A 107 9.92 17.89 -12.24
C ALA A 107 9.07 16.86 -12.99
N GLN A 108 8.27 17.28 -13.98
CA GLN A 108 7.48 16.36 -14.81
C GLN A 108 8.37 15.34 -15.51
N SER A 109 9.47 15.78 -16.13
CA SER A 109 10.39 14.86 -16.82
C SER A 109 10.96 13.81 -15.87
N ALA A 110 11.29 14.18 -14.64
CA ALA A 110 11.80 13.23 -13.65
C ALA A 110 10.74 12.23 -13.19
N ILE A 111 9.48 12.67 -13.08
CA ILE A 111 8.34 11.81 -12.73
C ILE A 111 8.02 10.84 -13.87
N GLU A 112 8.02 11.30 -15.13
CA GLU A 112 7.82 10.42 -16.29
C GLU A 112 8.96 9.42 -16.44
N ASP A 113 10.21 9.85 -16.26
CA ASP A 113 11.36 8.93 -16.23
C ASP A 113 11.19 7.87 -15.13
N ALA A 114 10.63 8.25 -13.96
CA ALA A 114 10.35 7.30 -12.89
C ALA A 114 9.20 6.34 -13.23
N LYS A 115 8.11 6.83 -13.83
CA LYS A 115 6.99 5.99 -14.33
C LYS A 115 7.49 4.95 -15.35
N ASP A 116 8.39 5.34 -16.25
CA ASP A 116 9.01 4.43 -17.22
C ASP A 116 9.83 3.33 -16.51
N ILE A 117 10.55 3.67 -15.44
CA ILE A 117 11.29 2.69 -14.63
C ILE A 117 10.34 1.73 -13.89
N ILE A 118 9.22 2.21 -13.37
CA ILE A 118 8.20 1.35 -12.76
C ILE A 118 7.62 0.37 -13.79
N GLN A 119 7.34 0.82 -15.02
CA GLN A 119 6.91 -0.06 -16.10
C GLN A 119 7.98 -1.10 -16.47
N GLU A 120 9.25 -0.70 -16.60
CA GLU A 120 10.36 -1.63 -16.87
C GLU A 120 10.47 -2.68 -15.75
N ALA A 121 10.25 -2.29 -14.49
CA ALA A 121 10.25 -3.20 -13.34
C ALA A 121 9.13 -4.25 -13.45
N ARG A 122 7.91 -3.82 -13.79
CA ARG A 122 6.76 -4.68 -14.06
C ARG A 122 7.06 -5.66 -15.20
N ASP A 123 7.62 -5.19 -16.30
CA ASP A 123 7.95 -6.03 -17.45
C ASP A 123 8.98 -7.12 -17.12
N ILE A 124 9.97 -6.80 -16.29
CA ILE A 124 11.03 -7.74 -15.87
C ILE A 124 10.48 -8.85 -14.98
N VAL A 125 9.64 -8.50 -13.99
CA VAL A 125 9.24 -9.43 -12.92
C VAL A 125 7.89 -10.08 -13.21
N VAL A 126 6.89 -9.30 -13.61
CA VAL A 126 5.50 -9.75 -13.80
C VAL A 126 5.31 -10.30 -15.22
N GLY A 127 5.85 -9.57 -16.20
CA GLY A 127 5.70 -9.88 -17.62
C GLY A 127 4.33 -9.50 -18.20
N ASP A 128 4.25 -9.48 -19.53
CA ASP A 128 3.11 -8.97 -20.30
C ASP A 128 1.83 -9.80 -20.13
N GLU A 129 1.94 -11.13 -20.12
CA GLU A 129 0.76 -12.01 -20.02
C GLU A 129 0.00 -11.79 -18.71
N LEU A 130 0.70 -11.83 -17.58
CA LEU A 130 0.08 -11.64 -16.26
C LEU A 130 -0.31 -10.17 -16.03
N SER A 131 0.48 -9.21 -16.52
CA SER A 131 0.15 -7.78 -16.41
C SER A 131 -1.15 -7.41 -17.11
N ASN A 132 -1.55 -8.16 -18.14
CA ASN A 132 -2.79 -7.93 -18.88
C ASN A 132 -3.96 -8.85 -18.47
N ASP A 133 -3.76 -9.73 -17.49
CA ASP A 133 -4.80 -10.61 -17.00
C ASP A 133 -5.84 -9.84 -16.16
N PRO A 134 -7.15 -9.88 -16.50
CA PRO A 134 -8.17 -9.14 -15.76
C PRO A 134 -8.30 -9.57 -14.29
N SER A 135 -8.16 -10.86 -13.99
CA SER A 135 -8.19 -11.36 -12.60
C SER A 135 -7.01 -10.85 -11.79
N PHE A 136 -5.81 -10.76 -12.39
CA PHE A 136 -4.63 -10.16 -11.77
C PHE A 136 -4.82 -8.66 -11.51
N LYS A 137 -5.33 -7.91 -12.48
CA LYS A 137 -5.66 -6.48 -12.31
C LYS A 137 -6.71 -6.24 -11.23
N ALA A 138 -7.74 -7.09 -11.14
CA ALA A 138 -8.74 -7.01 -10.08
C ALA A 138 -8.13 -7.19 -8.68
N GLN A 139 -7.18 -8.13 -8.52
CA GLN A 139 -6.46 -8.27 -7.25
C GLN A 139 -5.58 -7.06 -6.91
N LEU A 140 -4.96 -6.43 -7.91
CA LEU A 140 -4.20 -5.19 -7.70
C LEU A 140 -5.10 -4.04 -7.24
N ILE A 141 -6.29 -3.94 -7.82
CA ILE A 141 -7.31 -2.98 -7.37
C ILE A 141 -7.66 -3.24 -5.91
N ASN A 142 -7.97 -4.49 -5.54
CA ASN A 142 -8.28 -4.83 -4.15
C ASN A 142 -7.16 -4.47 -3.17
N GLY A 143 -5.90 -4.74 -3.53
CA GLY A 143 -4.75 -4.33 -2.70
C GLY A 143 -4.68 -2.82 -2.46
N LEU A 144 -4.88 -2.02 -3.51
CA LEU A 144 -4.90 -0.55 -3.41
C LEU A 144 -6.08 -0.05 -2.56
N LEU A 145 -7.25 -0.64 -2.75
CA LEU A 145 -8.46 -0.30 -1.99
C LEU A 145 -8.30 -0.65 -0.50
N GLU A 146 -7.73 -1.81 -0.19
CA GLU A 146 -7.39 -2.23 1.17
C GLU A 146 -6.42 -1.25 1.85
N THR A 147 -5.33 -0.88 1.16
CA THR A 147 -4.41 0.13 1.68
C THR A 147 -5.11 1.49 1.85
N SER A 148 -5.96 1.91 0.90
CA SER A 148 -6.68 3.19 1.00
C SER A 148 -7.58 3.30 2.24
N LYS A 149 -8.16 2.18 2.71
CA LYS A 149 -8.94 2.14 3.96
C LYS A 149 -8.08 2.47 5.17
N VAL A 150 -6.86 1.95 5.21
CA VAL A 150 -5.88 2.18 6.28
C VAL A 150 -5.50 3.66 6.31
N GLU A 151 -5.10 4.21 5.17
CA GLU A 151 -4.63 5.61 5.09
C GLU A 151 -5.74 6.60 5.43
N TYR A 152 -6.95 6.39 4.92
CA TYR A 152 -8.08 7.27 5.24
C TYR A 152 -8.42 7.25 6.74
N LYS A 153 -8.39 6.06 7.35
CA LYS A 153 -8.66 5.88 8.79
C LYS A 153 -7.57 6.52 9.66
N GLU A 154 -6.32 6.52 9.21
CA GLU A 154 -5.25 7.26 9.89
C GLU A 154 -5.42 8.77 9.75
N ALA A 155 -5.90 9.21 8.58
CA ALA A 155 -5.98 10.62 8.22
C ALA A 155 -7.13 11.41 8.83
N ILE A 156 -8.26 10.78 9.12
CA ILE A 156 -9.48 11.47 9.58
C ILE A 156 -9.77 11.20 11.06
N ASP A 157 -9.95 12.28 11.82
CA ASP A 157 -10.44 12.25 13.20
C ASP A 157 -11.57 13.29 13.38
N ASP A 158 -12.78 12.84 13.74
CA ASP A 158 -13.99 13.68 13.92
C ASP A 158 -14.27 14.65 12.73
N GLY A 159 -13.99 14.20 11.51
CA GLY A 159 -14.17 14.99 10.27
C GLY A 159 -13.06 16.01 9.97
N ASP A 160 -12.04 16.10 10.82
CA ASP A 160 -10.82 16.87 10.57
C ASP A 160 -9.76 15.98 9.93
N ILE A 161 -8.99 16.56 8.99
CA ILE A 161 -7.81 15.91 8.41
C ILE A 161 -6.64 16.13 9.38
N VAL A 162 -6.29 15.10 10.14
CA VAL A 162 -5.17 15.12 11.09
C VAL A 162 -3.85 14.73 10.42
N GLU A 163 -3.89 13.84 9.41
CA GLU A 163 -2.74 13.50 8.56
C GLU A 163 -3.02 13.79 7.09
N MET A 164 -2.53 14.94 6.59
CA MET A 164 -2.76 15.32 5.20
C MET A 164 -1.99 14.43 4.21
N ALA A 165 -0.83 13.89 4.61
CA ALA A 165 -0.07 12.96 3.77
C ALA A 165 -0.88 11.67 3.54
N GLU A 166 -1.34 11.04 4.62
CA GLU A 166 -2.14 9.81 4.53
C GLU A 166 -3.51 10.05 3.87
N PHE A 167 -4.12 11.23 4.07
CA PHE A 167 -5.34 11.59 3.32
C PHE A 167 -5.10 11.59 1.80
N GLN A 168 -3.95 12.13 1.38
CA GLN A 168 -3.57 12.17 -0.02
C GLN A 168 -3.19 10.78 -0.55
N ASP A 169 -2.49 9.95 0.23
CA ASP A 169 -2.15 8.58 -0.16
C ASP A 169 -3.39 7.71 -0.31
N GLY A 170 -4.32 7.75 0.66
CA GLY A 170 -5.61 7.06 0.54
C GLY A 170 -6.37 7.47 -0.72
N SER A 171 -6.48 8.77 -0.99
CA SER A 171 -7.13 9.27 -2.21
C SER A 171 -6.39 8.87 -3.49
N ALA A 172 -5.06 8.81 -3.45
CA ALA A 172 -4.23 8.43 -4.59
C ALA A 172 -4.37 6.95 -4.93
N PHE A 173 -4.55 6.09 -3.93
CA PHE A 173 -4.79 4.66 -4.14
C PHE A 173 -6.21 4.41 -4.66
N ILE A 174 -7.23 5.16 -4.21
CA ILE A 174 -8.55 5.18 -4.86
C ILE A 174 -8.41 5.59 -6.33
N TRP A 175 -7.74 6.71 -6.62
CA TRP A 175 -7.54 7.18 -8.00
C TRP A 175 -6.82 6.13 -8.86
N ARG A 176 -5.76 5.52 -8.33
CA ARG A 176 -4.98 4.53 -9.07
C ARG A 176 -5.79 3.27 -9.34
N SER A 177 -6.55 2.80 -8.35
CA SER A 177 -7.46 1.66 -8.52
C SER A 177 -8.48 1.93 -9.63
N GLN A 178 -9.01 3.16 -9.69
CA GLN A 178 -9.93 3.58 -10.74
C GLN A 178 -9.26 3.57 -12.12
N GLN A 179 -7.98 3.95 -12.24
CA GLN A 179 -7.25 3.86 -13.53
C GLN A 179 -7.13 2.42 -14.02
N ILE A 180 -6.89 1.46 -13.11
CA ILE A 180 -6.80 0.04 -13.48
C ILE A 180 -8.20 -0.50 -13.80
N PHE A 181 -9.23 -0.06 -13.07
CA PHE A 181 -10.62 -0.42 -13.35
C PHE A 181 -11.05 -0.04 -14.78
N GLU A 182 -10.64 1.12 -15.29
CA GLU A 182 -10.90 1.51 -16.68
C GLU A 182 -10.45 0.46 -17.69
N GLU A 183 -9.33 -0.23 -17.41
CA GLU A 183 -8.75 -1.24 -18.29
C GLU A 183 -9.49 -2.58 -18.24
N VAL A 184 -10.15 -2.90 -17.13
CA VAL A 184 -10.92 -4.14 -16.91
C VAL A 184 -12.44 -3.93 -16.90
N ARG A 185 -12.92 -2.71 -17.15
CA ARG A 185 -14.35 -2.36 -17.05
C ARG A 185 -15.25 -3.33 -17.82
N ASN A 186 -14.83 -3.75 -19.02
CA ASN A 186 -15.63 -4.63 -19.87
C ASN A 186 -15.70 -6.08 -19.38
N ASP A 187 -14.85 -6.46 -18.43
CA ASP A 187 -14.84 -7.77 -17.80
C ASP A 187 -15.74 -7.83 -16.55
N ILE A 188 -16.32 -6.70 -16.14
CA ILE A 188 -17.14 -6.55 -14.93
C ILE A 188 -18.61 -6.37 -15.32
N GLU A 189 -19.47 -7.30 -14.88
CA GLU A 189 -20.90 -7.29 -15.19
C GLU A 189 -21.60 -6.03 -14.67
N ASN A 190 -21.31 -5.63 -13.42
CA ASN A 190 -21.90 -4.47 -12.75
C ASN A 190 -20.99 -3.23 -12.82
N SER A 191 -20.25 -3.04 -13.92
CA SER A 191 -19.29 -1.92 -14.04
C SER A 191 -19.92 -0.53 -13.85
N GLY A 192 -21.21 -0.36 -14.13
CA GLY A 192 -21.93 0.88 -13.82
C GLY A 192 -22.09 1.14 -12.33
N ASP A 193 -22.36 0.09 -11.54
CA ASP A 193 -22.50 0.21 -10.08
C ASP A 193 -21.12 0.46 -9.44
N VAL A 194 -20.04 -0.11 -10.00
CA VAL A 194 -18.65 0.20 -9.60
C VAL A 194 -18.30 1.67 -9.87
N ASP A 195 -18.64 2.19 -11.06
CA ASP A 195 -18.46 3.61 -11.42
C ASP A 195 -19.21 4.54 -10.45
N ASP A 196 -20.47 4.22 -10.14
CA ASP A 196 -21.29 4.99 -9.21
C ASP A 196 -20.70 4.97 -7.78
N THR A 197 -20.23 3.80 -7.32
CA THR A 197 -19.65 3.65 -5.98
C THR A 197 -18.31 4.38 -5.85
N TYR A 198 -17.45 4.40 -6.88
CA TYR A 198 -16.27 5.28 -6.89
C TYR A 198 -16.68 6.76 -6.73
N GLY A 199 -17.76 7.17 -7.38
CA GLY A 199 -18.33 8.51 -7.21
C GLY A 199 -18.78 8.80 -5.78
N GLU A 200 -19.40 7.82 -5.11
CA GLU A 200 -19.79 7.91 -3.70
C GLU A 200 -18.57 7.99 -2.77
N ILE A 201 -17.51 7.22 -3.02
CA ILE A 201 -16.24 7.32 -2.28
C ILE A 201 -15.65 8.73 -2.41
N TRP A 202 -15.56 9.27 -3.63
CA TRP A 202 -15.05 10.63 -3.84
C TRP A 202 -15.90 11.69 -3.13
N PHE A 203 -17.22 11.52 -3.13
CA PHE A 203 -18.11 12.39 -2.37
C PHE A 203 -17.86 12.29 -0.85
N ALA A 204 -17.68 11.08 -0.32
CA ALA A 204 -17.36 10.85 1.09
C ALA A 204 -15.99 11.44 1.48
N TYR A 205 -14.99 11.35 0.61
CA TYR A 205 -13.70 12.03 0.78
C TYR A 205 -13.86 13.56 0.86
N ASP A 206 -14.64 14.18 -0.05
CA ASP A 206 -14.91 15.64 -0.03
C ASP A 206 -15.63 16.09 1.24
N GLN A 207 -16.56 15.27 1.75
CA GLN A 207 -17.27 15.53 3.00
C GLN A 207 -16.46 15.18 4.25
N ARG A 208 -15.28 14.54 4.10
CA ARG A 208 -14.48 13.99 5.21
C ARG A 208 -15.37 13.13 6.11
N ALA A 209 -16.11 12.23 5.47
CA ALA A 209 -17.04 11.33 6.12
C ALA A 209 -16.33 10.49 7.20
N ASP A 210 -17.13 9.90 8.08
CA ASP A 210 -16.60 8.99 9.09
C ASP A 210 -15.86 7.82 8.39
N PRO A 211 -14.69 7.37 8.90
CA PRO A 211 -13.95 6.27 8.29
C PRO A 211 -14.78 5.01 8.08
N SER A 212 -15.76 4.71 8.94
CA SER A 212 -16.63 3.55 8.77
C SER A 212 -17.56 3.65 7.56
N GLU A 213 -17.93 4.86 7.14
CA GLU A 213 -18.72 5.09 5.93
C GLU A 213 -17.87 4.86 4.68
N VAL A 214 -16.65 5.41 4.65
CA VAL A 214 -15.72 5.20 3.53
C VAL A 214 -15.32 3.74 3.40
N ILE A 215 -15.05 3.05 4.52
CA ILE A 215 -14.73 1.61 4.53
C ILE A 215 -15.87 0.79 3.92
N GLN A 216 -17.12 1.05 4.28
CA GLN A 216 -18.27 0.33 3.72
C GLN A 216 -18.40 0.51 2.20
N LEU A 217 -18.15 1.72 1.70
CA LEU A 217 -18.17 2.00 0.26
C LEU A 217 -17.02 1.29 -0.46
N VAL A 218 -15.82 1.29 0.14
CA VAL A 218 -14.65 0.60 -0.41
C VAL A 218 -14.86 -0.92 -0.42
N ASP A 219 -15.40 -1.50 0.66
CA ASP A 219 -15.70 -2.94 0.75
C ASP A 219 -16.70 -3.37 -0.32
N ALA A 220 -17.71 -2.55 -0.62
CA ALA A 220 -18.68 -2.84 -1.68
C ALA A 220 -18.02 -2.94 -3.08
N ILE A 221 -16.99 -2.12 -3.35
CA ILE A 221 -16.23 -2.21 -4.59
C ILE A 221 -15.31 -3.43 -4.58
N ILE A 222 -14.66 -3.72 -3.45
CA ILE A 222 -13.77 -4.88 -3.29
C ILE A 222 -14.53 -6.17 -3.67
N GLU A 223 -15.76 -6.35 -3.18
CA GLU A 223 -16.60 -7.52 -3.49
C GLU A 223 -16.76 -7.77 -5.01
N GLU A 224 -16.94 -6.72 -5.82
CA GLU A 224 -17.09 -6.84 -7.28
C GLU A 224 -15.79 -7.34 -7.95
N PHE A 225 -14.63 -6.92 -7.43
CA PHE A 225 -13.33 -7.37 -7.91
C PHE A 225 -12.92 -8.74 -7.37
N GLU A 226 -13.42 -9.14 -6.20
CA GLU A 226 -13.32 -10.52 -5.70
C GLU A 226 -14.10 -11.49 -6.59
N ILE A 227 -15.28 -11.09 -7.08
CA ILE A 227 -16.05 -11.86 -8.06
C ILE A 227 -15.26 -12.04 -9.36
N LEU A 228 -14.66 -10.96 -9.89
CA LEU A 228 -13.87 -11.01 -11.12
C LEU A 228 -12.59 -11.85 -10.94
N SER A 229 -11.90 -11.68 -9.83
CA SER A 229 -10.64 -12.39 -9.57
C SER A 229 -10.85 -13.85 -9.15
N GLY A 230 -12.00 -14.16 -8.56
CA GLY A 230 -12.31 -15.44 -7.94
C GLY A 230 -11.61 -15.67 -6.60
N MET A 231 -11.09 -14.61 -5.98
CA MET A 231 -10.33 -14.67 -4.72
C MET A 231 -10.75 -13.54 -3.79
N GLU A 232 -10.88 -13.88 -2.51
CA GLU A 232 -11.10 -12.92 -1.44
C GLU A 232 -9.85 -12.05 -1.27
N SER A 233 -10.07 -10.77 -1.05
CA SER A 233 -9.02 -9.82 -0.68
C SER A 233 -8.49 -10.12 0.72
N THR A 234 -7.32 -9.57 1.03
CA THR A 234 -6.73 -9.67 2.37
C THR A 234 -6.46 -8.27 2.86
N ASP A 235 -6.73 -8.02 4.15
CA ASP A 235 -6.38 -6.76 4.81
C ASP A 235 -4.95 -6.32 4.46
N SER A 236 -4.80 -5.02 4.19
CA SER A 236 -3.49 -4.45 3.89
C SER A 236 -2.50 -4.70 5.04
N LYS A 237 -1.26 -5.05 4.70
CA LYS A 237 -0.17 -5.17 5.68
C LYS A 237 0.06 -3.86 6.43
N HIS A 238 -0.28 -2.73 5.83
CA HIS A 238 -0.25 -1.42 6.48
C HIS A 238 -1.20 -1.33 7.67
N MET A 239 -2.28 -2.11 7.73
CA MET A 239 -3.17 -2.16 8.90
C MET A 239 -2.42 -2.60 10.16
N GLU A 240 -1.60 -3.65 10.08
CA GLU A 240 -0.80 -4.10 11.22
C GLU A 240 0.32 -3.09 11.55
N GLU A 241 0.96 -2.51 10.54
CA GLU A 241 2.00 -1.50 10.72
C GLU A 241 1.46 -0.25 11.45
N VAL A 242 0.30 0.26 11.00
CA VAL A 242 -0.33 1.51 11.49
C VAL A 242 -1.16 1.30 12.76
N PHE A 243 -1.95 0.22 12.87
CA PHE A 243 -2.86 -0.01 14.01
C PHE A 243 -2.51 -1.19 14.92
N GLY A 244 -1.66 -2.12 14.46
CA GLY A 244 -1.22 -3.29 15.25
C GLY A 244 -2.14 -4.51 15.08
N SER A 245 -1.71 -5.66 15.58
CA SER A 245 -2.36 -6.97 15.36
C SER A 245 -3.72 -7.16 16.05
N ASP A 246 -4.08 -6.29 17.01
CA ASP A 246 -5.39 -6.29 17.69
C ASP A 246 -6.44 -5.40 16.99
N SER A 247 -6.13 -4.80 15.82
CA SER A 247 -7.06 -3.92 15.08
C SER A 247 -8.15 -4.67 14.30
N SER A 248 -8.17 -6.00 14.30
CA SER A 248 -9.29 -6.79 13.76
C SER A 248 -10.49 -6.67 14.71
N ILE A 249 -11.12 -5.51 14.71
CA ILE A 249 -12.42 -5.31 15.35
C ILE A 249 -13.42 -6.09 14.49
N ILE A 250 -13.64 -7.35 14.88
CA ILE A 250 -14.89 -8.03 14.58
C ILE A 250 -15.98 -7.13 15.17
N VAL A 251 -16.78 -6.51 14.32
CA VAL A 251 -18.02 -5.84 14.74
C VAL A 251 -19.00 -6.93 15.15
N GLU A 252 -18.76 -7.56 16.30
CA GLU A 252 -19.81 -8.30 16.99
C GLU A 252 -20.69 -7.27 17.70
N LEU A 253 -21.85 -7.02 17.11
CA LEU A 253 -22.99 -6.49 17.85
C LEU A 253 -23.30 -7.46 19.00
N ASP A 254 -22.81 -7.17 20.20
CA ASP A 254 -23.42 -7.67 21.43
C ASP A 254 -23.70 -6.50 22.39
N GLU A 255 -24.98 -6.17 22.47
CA GLU A 255 -25.57 -5.47 23.60
C GLU A 255 -25.26 -6.26 24.87
N THR A 256 -24.27 -5.84 25.65
CA THR A 256 -24.28 -5.77 27.14
C THR A 256 -22.89 -5.94 27.72
N LEU A 257 -22.14 -4.86 27.97
CA LEU A 257 -21.09 -4.89 28.98
C LEU A 257 -21.06 -3.60 29.80
N SER A 258 -21.64 -3.75 30.98
CA SER A 258 -21.55 -2.89 32.15
C SER A 258 -20.12 -2.42 32.44
N MET A 259 -19.96 -1.10 32.56
CA MET A 259 -18.82 -0.44 33.17
C MET A 259 -18.54 -1.00 34.57
N ASP A 260 -17.40 -1.65 34.75
CA ASP A 260 -16.74 -1.75 36.04
C ASP A 260 -15.25 -1.37 35.86
N THR A 261 -15.00 -0.07 35.93
CA THR A 261 -13.66 0.53 35.85
C THR A 261 -13.03 0.48 37.23
N ASN A 262 -12.14 -0.49 37.50
CA ASN A 262 -11.11 -0.42 38.55
C ASN A 262 -10.08 -1.56 38.42
N ASP A 263 -9.22 -1.50 37.40
CA ASP A 263 -7.91 -2.15 37.42
C ASP A 263 -6.84 -1.15 36.97
N PRO A 264 -5.95 -0.67 37.85
CA PRO A 264 -4.94 0.32 37.51
C PRO A 264 -3.75 -0.25 36.72
N ASN A 265 -3.80 -1.52 36.29
CA ASN A 265 -2.70 -2.19 35.58
C ASN A 265 -3.07 -2.76 34.20
N LYS A 266 -4.22 -2.41 33.63
CA LYS A 266 -4.53 -2.71 32.22
C LYS A 266 -4.04 -1.55 31.34
N ILE A 267 -2.76 -1.58 30.97
CA ILE A 267 -2.23 -0.72 29.90
C ILE A 267 -2.77 -1.28 28.60
N ASP A 268 -3.71 -0.55 28.00
CA ASP A 268 -4.28 -0.85 26.69
C ASP A 268 -3.21 -0.70 25.61
N GLY A 269 -3.04 -1.74 24.80
CA GLY A 269 -1.82 -2.05 24.05
C GLY A 269 -1.76 -1.50 22.63
N THR A 270 -2.40 -0.36 22.36
CA THR A 270 -2.32 0.31 21.04
C THR A 270 -1.52 1.60 21.17
N THR A 271 -0.23 1.54 20.89
CA THR A 271 0.58 2.76 20.74
C THR A 271 0.05 3.54 19.53
N LEU A 272 -0.55 4.70 19.80
CA LEU A 272 -1.16 5.58 18.78
C LEU A 272 -0.09 6.10 17.80
N ALA A 273 -0.49 6.54 16.60
CA ALA A 273 0.41 7.20 15.66
C ALA A 273 1.09 8.44 16.31
N PRO A 274 2.33 8.80 15.92
CA PRO A 274 3.11 9.89 16.53
C PRO A 274 2.35 11.21 16.69
N LEU A 275 1.64 11.63 15.65
CA LEU A 275 0.95 12.91 15.63
C LEU A 275 -0.35 12.87 16.44
N LYS A 276 -1.02 11.71 16.51
CA LYS A 276 -2.12 11.50 17.44
C LYS A 276 -1.66 11.60 18.89
N GLN A 277 -0.52 11.02 19.25
CA GLN A 277 0.05 11.19 20.59
C GLN A 277 0.33 12.67 20.90
N ILE A 278 0.87 13.43 19.94
CA ILE A 278 1.10 14.87 20.11
C ILE A 278 -0.22 15.63 20.31
N SER A 279 -1.26 15.30 19.54
CA SER A 279 -2.59 15.91 19.66
C SER A 279 -3.20 15.67 21.06
N GLU A 280 -2.90 14.52 21.66
CA GLU A 280 -3.29 14.17 23.04
C GLU A 280 -2.36 14.77 24.12
N GLY A 281 -1.35 15.54 23.72
CA GLY A 281 -0.46 16.31 24.60
C GLY A 281 0.87 15.63 24.94
N VAL A 282 1.21 14.53 24.27
CA VAL A 282 2.55 13.91 24.39
C VAL A 282 3.59 14.83 23.74
N GLN A 283 4.70 15.08 24.44
CA GLN A 283 5.79 15.86 23.86
C GLN A 283 6.44 15.09 22.70
N PRO A 284 6.91 15.75 21.62
CA PRO A 284 7.52 15.07 20.48
C PRO A 284 8.63 14.07 20.87
N GLU A 285 9.47 14.41 21.86
CA GLU A 285 10.56 13.54 22.35
C GLU A 285 10.08 12.38 23.23
N SER A 286 8.80 12.40 23.61
CA SER A 286 8.14 11.38 24.44
C SER A 286 7.20 10.49 23.64
N VAL A 287 7.08 10.73 22.32
CA VAL A 287 6.33 9.86 21.42
C VAL A 287 6.85 8.43 21.55
N GLN A 288 5.93 7.49 21.76
CA GLN A 288 6.24 6.08 21.81
C GLN A 288 6.02 5.48 20.42
N CYS A 289 7.02 4.78 19.89
CA CYS A 289 6.81 3.96 18.70
C CYS A 289 6.41 2.55 19.11
N LYS A 290 5.74 1.83 18.20
CA LYS A 290 5.46 0.40 18.38
C LYS A 290 6.74 -0.42 18.42
N GLU A 291 6.64 -1.63 18.98
CA GLU A 291 7.73 -2.61 18.89
C GLU A 291 8.11 -2.82 17.41
N SER A 292 9.42 -2.80 17.12
CA SER A 292 10.07 -2.81 15.79
C SER A 292 10.25 -1.48 15.05
N LEU A 293 9.61 -0.40 15.51
CA LEU A 293 9.79 0.94 14.94
C LEU A 293 10.68 1.81 15.82
N GLU A 294 11.49 2.67 15.19
CA GLU A 294 12.35 3.64 15.85
C GLU A 294 11.78 5.04 15.67
N LEU A 295 11.74 5.81 16.77
CA LEU A 295 11.39 7.23 16.73
C LEU A 295 12.53 8.01 16.10
N ILE A 296 12.23 8.68 15.00
CA ILE A 296 13.13 9.64 14.34
C ILE A 296 12.45 11.01 14.24
N PHE A 297 13.22 12.04 13.95
CA PHE A 297 12.71 13.40 13.73
C PHE A 297 12.99 13.82 12.30
N LYS A 298 11.92 14.09 11.55
CA LYS A 298 12.03 14.71 10.22
C LYS A 298 12.84 16.01 10.33
N TYR A 299 13.43 16.45 9.22
CA TYR A 299 14.15 17.73 9.20
C TYR A 299 13.24 18.92 9.60
N SER A 300 11.92 18.81 9.39
CA SER A 300 10.90 19.76 9.83
C SER A 300 10.73 19.83 11.36
N GLY A 301 11.20 18.82 12.11
CA GLY A 301 11.04 18.67 13.55
C GLY A 301 9.86 17.79 13.97
N GLU A 302 9.12 17.23 13.02
CA GLU A 302 8.02 16.30 13.30
C GLU A 302 8.55 14.89 13.62
N PRO A 303 7.98 14.20 14.62
CA PRO A 303 8.33 12.81 14.90
C PRO A 303 7.74 11.86 13.86
N ALA A 304 8.49 10.81 13.53
CA ALA A 304 8.02 9.70 12.71
C ALA A 304 8.50 8.38 13.31
N CYS A 305 7.67 7.34 13.25
CA CYS A 305 8.04 5.98 13.64
C CYS A 305 8.37 5.19 12.38
N VAL A 306 9.64 4.81 12.20
CA VAL A 306 10.10 4.12 10.98
C VAL A 306 10.76 2.79 11.30
N LYS A 307 10.82 1.89 10.32
CA LYS A 307 11.57 0.62 10.45
C LYS A 307 13.04 0.92 10.80
N ALA A 308 13.58 0.22 11.80
CA ALA A 308 14.98 0.37 12.22
C ALA A 308 15.99 0.22 11.06
N SER A 309 15.69 -0.66 10.09
CA SER A 309 16.47 -0.86 8.87
C SER A 309 16.50 0.37 7.94
N SER A 310 15.46 1.22 7.99
CA SER A 310 15.33 2.43 7.16
C SER A 310 16.05 3.64 7.76
N VAL A 311 16.28 3.68 9.09
CA VAL A 311 16.86 4.85 9.79
C VAL A 311 18.18 5.31 9.16
N LYS A 312 19.13 4.40 8.95
CA LYS A 312 20.43 4.76 8.35
C LYS A 312 20.29 5.31 6.93
N LYS A 313 19.34 4.77 6.16
CA LYS A 313 19.05 5.25 4.80
C LYS A 313 18.48 6.66 4.86
N LEU A 314 17.46 6.90 5.70
CA LEU A 314 16.80 8.19 5.89
C LEU A 314 17.76 9.29 6.37
N VAL A 315 18.71 8.97 7.28
CA VAL A 315 19.78 9.90 7.70
C VAL A 315 20.68 10.26 6.52
N ASN A 316 21.15 9.26 5.75
CA ASN A 316 22.00 9.51 4.58
C ASN A 316 21.27 10.32 3.50
N TRP A 317 19.96 10.20 3.44
CA TRP A 317 19.10 10.94 2.51
C TRP A 317 18.72 12.34 3.01
N GLY A 318 19.11 12.71 4.23
CA GLY A 318 18.81 14.03 4.81
C GLY A 318 17.34 14.23 5.18
N TRP A 319 16.60 13.13 5.35
CA TRP A 319 15.19 13.15 5.72
C TRP A 319 15.00 13.35 7.23
N THR A 320 15.94 12.85 8.03
CA THR A 320 16.01 12.99 9.49
C THR A 320 17.35 13.59 9.93
N GLN A 321 17.36 14.27 11.08
CA GLN A 321 18.58 14.79 11.72
C GLN A 321 19.37 13.70 12.44
#